data_AF-A8H7K5-F1
#
_entry.id   AF-A8H7K5-F1
#
_cell.length_a   1.000
_cell.length_b   1.000
_cell.length_c   1.000
_cell.angle_alpha   90.00
_cell.angle_beta   90.00
_cell.angle_gamma   90.00
#
_symmetry.space_group_name_H-M   'P 1'
#
loop_
_entity.id
_entity.type
_entity.pdbx_description
1 polymer ?
#
loop_
_entity_poly.entity_id
_entity_poly.type
_entity_poly.pdbx_seq_one_letter_code
_entity_poly.pdbx_strand_id
1 'polypeptide(L)'
;MLRVLLLSVCFLAAPLFANTFNLVQEDVWGDRHYGDIYAEGDYAYIASDGVVVLDISVPSSPTHVTKISLPTFDEIIRVKKQGEHLFVMSIKEMFIVDVSDLTAASVVASFEYLQDHFFLDFEVVGTRLYTVGMNTPHITEYDISDITSPQMIGTKGFGAVSTMGLALASIDGALVVNIDDILYVVSTAEATKFKVLYTGQKIQVKKRLTSNIR
;
A
#
# COMPACT_ATOMS: atom_id res chain seq x y z
N MET A 1 -19.34 -36.60 17.94
CA MET A 1 -19.83 -37.90 17.42
C MET A 1 -20.57 -37.61 16.12
N LEU A 2 -20.03 -38.06 15.00
CA LEU A 2 -20.46 -37.79 13.62
C LEU A 2 -21.75 -38.57 13.30
N ARG A 3 -22.76 -37.92 12.71
CA ARG A 3 -23.84 -38.58 11.95
C ARG A 3 -24.18 -37.75 10.71
N VAL A 4 -23.61 -38.15 9.58
CA VAL A 4 -24.02 -37.72 8.23
C VAL A 4 -25.10 -38.69 7.78
N LEU A 5 -26.27 -38.19 7.39
CA LEU A 5 -27.29 -38.95 6.69
C LEU A 5 -27.33 -38.43 5.25
N LEU A 6 -26.80 -39.19 4.30
CA LEU A 6 -26.95 -38.93 2.87
C LEU A 6 -28.30 -39.51 2.44
N LEU A 7 -29.24 -38.63 2.05
CA LEU A 7 -30.43 -39.03 1.28
C LEU A 7 -30.24 -38.52 -0.15
N SER A 8 -30.00 -39.46 -1.06
CA SER A 8 -30.00 -39.23 -2.50
C SER A 8 -31.45 -39.26 -3.01
N VAL A 9 -31.96 -38.16 -3.56
CA VAL A 9 -33.16 -38.16 -4.39
C VAL A 9 -32.99 -37.19 -5.57
N CYS A 10 -32.97 -37.80 -6.76
CA CYS A 10 -33.29 -37.34 -8.12
C CYS A 10 -33.24 -35.85 -8.52
N PHE A 11 -32.51 -35.65 -9.62
CA PHE A 11 -32.56 -34.51 -10.55
C PHE A 11 -33.99 -34.12 -10.94
N LEU A 12 -34.43 -32.97 -10.44
CA LEU A 12 -35.20 -31.98 -11.19
C LEU A 12 -34.38 -30.69 -11.07
N ALA A 13 -33.62 -30.35 -12.11
CA ALA A 13 -32.81 -29.14 -12.14
C ALA A 13 -33.74 -27.92 -12.23
N ALA A 14 -34.26 -27.46 -11.09
CA ALA A 14 -34.52 -26.04 -10.92
C ALA A 14 -33.16 -25.34 -10.94
N PRO A 15 -32.98 -24.22 -11.65
CA PRO A 15 -31.76 -23.44 -11.47
C PRO A 15 -31.69 -23.05 -9.99
N LEU A 16 -30.67 -23.56 -9.30
CA LEU A 16 -30.21 -22.94 -8.06
C LEU A 16 -29.77 -21.54 -8.48
N PHE A 17 -30.63 -20.54 -8.30
CA PHE A 17 -30.18 -19.17 -8.32
C PHE A 17 -29.17 -19.05 -7.18
N ALA A 18 -27.88 -18.92 -7.51
CA ALA A 18 -26.94 -18.33 -6.58
C ALA A 18 -27.52 -16.96 -6.21
N ASN A 19 -27.66 -16.68 -4.91
CA ASN A 19 -28.19 -15.42 -4.43
C ASN A 19 -27.52 -14.27 -5.20
N THR A 20 -28.32 -13.44 -5.88
CA THR A 20 -27.81 -12.22 -6.49
C THR A 20 -27.60 -11.24 -5.34
N PHE A 21 -26.35 -11.08 -4.90
CA PHE A 21 -25.99 -10.01 -3.98
C PHE A 21 -26.04 -8.70 -4.77
N ASN A 22 -27.09 -7.92 -4.58
CA ASN A 22 -27.14 -6.55 -5.05
C ASN A 22 -26.34 -5.69 -4.07
N LEU A 23 -25.10 -5.36 -4.44
CA LEU A 23 -24.35 -4.32 -3.74
C LEU A 23 -25.00 -2.98 -4.08
N VAL A 24 -25.70 -2.39 -3.11
CA VAL A 24 -26.19 -1.03 -3.21
C VAL A 24 -25.08 -0.11 -2.73
N GLN A 25 -24.68 0.85 -3.56
CA GLN A 25 -23.77 1.90 -3.13
C GLN A 25 -24.52 2.81 -2.16
N GLU A 26 -24.10 2.83 -0.90
CA GLU A 26 -24.75 3.65 0.13
C GLU A 26 -24.22 5.09 0.12
N ASP A 27 -22.90 5.28 0.03
CA ASP A 27 -22.26 6.60 0.06
C ASP A 27 -21.05 6.72 -0.89
N VAL A 28 -20.64 7.95 -1.18
CA VAL A 28 -19.42 8.30 -1.92
C VAL A 28 -18.66 9.36 -1.15
N TRP A 29 -17.37 9.11 -0.91
CA TRP A 29 -16.47 10.07 -0.29
C TRP A 29 -15.31 10.36 -1.25
N GLY A 30 -14.98 11.63 -1.53
CA GLY A 30 -13.96 11.94 -2.54
C GLY A 30 -14.42 11.70 -4.00
N ASP A 31 -13.51 11.25 -4.85
CA ASP A 31 -13.67 11.23 -6.32
C ASP A 31 -14.02 9.84 -6.93
N ARG A 32 -14.16 8.81 -6.09
CA ARG A 32 -14.39 7.38 -6.44
C ARG A 32 -13.17 6.61 -6.95
N HIS A 33 -11.99 7.20 -6.97
CA HIS A 33 -10.74 6.46 -7.14
C HIS A 33 -10.08 6.35 -5.78
N TYR A 34 -10.08 5.13 -5.22
CA TYR A 34 -9.48 4.87 -3.91
C TYR A 34 -8.20 4.08 -4.08
N GLY A 35 -7.07 4.69 -3.71
CA GLY A 35 -5.74 4.08 -3.91
C GLY A 35 -5.34 3.11 -2.79
N ASP A 36 -5.71 3.44 -1.56
CA ASP A 36 -5.27 2.76 -0.34
C ASP A 36 -6.11 3.18 0.88
N ILE A 37 -6.04 2.41 1.96
CA ILE A 37 -6.68 2.70 3.24
C ILE A 37 -5.76 2.35 4.40
N TYR A 38 -5.64 3.27 5.35
CA TYR A 38 -4.97 3.05 6.62
C TYR A 38 -5.94 3.28 7.78
N ALA A 39 -6.08 2.31 8.67
CA ALA A 39 -6.95 2.42 9.85
C ALA A 39 -6.13 2.31 11.14
N GLU A 40 -6.36 3.23 12.07
CA GLU A 40 -5.76 3.22 13.41
C GLU A 40 -6.75 3.78 14.42
N GLY A 41 -7.00 3.01 15.49
CA GLY A 41 -8.00 3.36 16.49
C GLY A 41 -9.39 3.50 15.85
N ASP A 42 -10.01 4.66 16.07
CA ASP A 42 -11.36 4.99 15.61
C ASP A 42 -11.38 5.66 14.23
N TYR A 43 -10.25 5.79 13.53
CA TYR A 43 -10.20 6.51 12.26
C TYR A 43 -9.66 5.66 11.10
N ALA A 44 -10.23 5.89 9.92
CA ALA A 44 -9.71 5.42 8.64
C ALA A 44 -9.33 6.61 7.76
N TYR A 45 -8.13 6.53 7.19
CA TYR A 45 -7.57 7.46 6.22
C TYR A 45 -7.58 6.77 4.85
N ILE A 46 -8.25 7.36 3.87
CA ILE A 46 -8.49 6.76 2.56
C ILE A 46 -7.87 7.66 1.50
N ALA A 47 -6.96 7.11 0.71
CA ALA A 47 -6.35 7.79 -0.42
C ALA A 47 -7.39 7.99 -1.55
N SER A 48 -7.56 9.22 -2.02
CA SER A 48 -8.44 9.60 -3.13
C SER A 48 -7.87 10.84 -3.84
N ASP A 49 -8.68 11.86 -4.15
CA ASP A 49 -8.27 13.19 -4.63
C ASP A 49 -7.65 14.09 -3.52
N GLY A 50 -6.99 13.45 -2.57
CA GLY A 50 -6.64 13.94 -1.24
C GLY A 50 -6.69 12.78 -0.26
N VAL A 51 -6.95 13.06 1.02
CA VAL A 51 -7.20 12.00 2.02
C VAL A 51 -8.57 12.19 2.64
N VAL A 52 -9.47 11.25 2.39
CA VAL A 52 -10.75 11.17 3.10
C VAL A 52 -10.51 10.57 4.48
N VAL A 53 -11.07 11.19 5.51
CA VAL A 53 -10.99 10.70 6.89
C VAL A 53 -12.38 10.32 7.35
N LEU A 54 -12.53 9.06 7.76
CA LEU A 54 -13.76 8.52 8.33
C LEU A 54 -13.55 8.20 9.81
N ASP A 55 -14.55 8.48 10.63
CA ASP A 55 -14.72 7.90 11.95
C ASP A 55 -15.35 6.52 11.78
N ILE A 56 -14.64 5.49 12.24
CA ILE A 56 -14.98 4.07 12.17
C ILE A 56 -15.16 3.47 13.58
N SER A 57 -15.34 4.29 14.62
CA SER A 57 -15.59 3.86 16.01
C SER A 57 -16.81 2.93 16.12
N VAL A 58 -17.77 3.08 15.21
CA VAL A 58 -18.88 2.16 15.00
C VAL A 58 -18.72 1.48 13.64
N PRO A 59 -18.17 0.25 13.57
CA PRO A 59 -17.86 -0.41 12.30
C PRO A 59 -19.05 -0.61 11.36
N SER A 60 -20.27 -0.69 11.91
CA SER A 60 -21.50 -0.82 11.12
C SER A 60 -22.05 0.50 10.60
N SER A 61 -21.47 1.64 10.98
CA SER A 61 -21.96 2.98 10.63
C SER A 61 -20.80 3.99 10.61
N PRO A 62 -19.83 3.85 9.68
CA PRO A 62 -18.76 4.82 9.54
C PRO A 62 -19.31 6.21 9.17
N THR A 63 -18.66 7.28 9.63
CA THR A 63 -19.09 8.66 9.33
C THR A 63 -17.95 9.50 8.77
N HIS A 64 -18.26 10.40 7.84
CA HIS A 64 -17.27 11.28 7.24
C HIS A 64 -16.87 12.41 8.20
N VAL A 65 -15.58 12.48 8.54
CA VAL A 65 -15.03 13.53 9.39
C VAL A 65 -14.60 14.72 8.54
N THR A 66 -13.69 14.50 7.60
CA THR A 66 -13.11 15.56 6.77
C THR A 66 -12.47 14.99 5.52
N LYS A 67 -12.10 15.87 4.58
CA LYS A 67 -11.17 15.59 3.49
C LYS A 67 -9.97 16.51 3.59
N ILE A 68 -8.79 15.93 3.78
CA ILE A 68 -7.52 16.64 3.76
C ILE A 68 -7.15 16.90 2.30
N SER A 69 -7.13 18.18 1.91
CA SER A 69 -6.67 18.61 0.59
C SER A 69 -5.15 18.70 0.57
N LEU A 70 -4.55 18.15 -0.49
CA LEU A 70 -3.12 18.20 -0.74
C LEU A 70 -2.84 19.11 -1.93
N PRO A 71 -1.68 19.81 -1.98
CA PRO A 71 -1.34 20.73 -3.06
C PRO A 71 -0.85 19.98 -4.31
N THR A 72 -1.62 19.01 -4.79
CA THR A 72 -1.30 18.19 -5.96
C THR A 72 -2.54 17.94 -6.81
N PHE A 73 -2.31 17.64 -8.08
CA PHE A 73 -3.33 17.19 -9.02
C PHE A 73 -3.23 15.69 -9.31
N ASP A 74 -2.19 15.03 -8.81
CA ASP A 74 -2.01 13.59 -8.96
C ASP A 74 -2.85 12.84 -7.92
N GLU A 75 -3.35 11.66 -8.29
CA GLU A 75 -4.07 10.78 -7.38
C GLU A 75 -3.15 10.33 -6.23
N ILE A 76 -3.74 10.19 -5.05
CA ILE A 76 -3.05 9.60 -3.91
C ILE A 76 -3.12 8.08 -4.05
N ILE A 77 -1.96 7.45 -3.97
CA ILE A 77 -1.82 6.00 -4.16
C ILE A 77 -1.57 5.24 -2.87
N ARG A 78 -0.98 5.86 -1.83
CA ARG A 78 -0.69 5.21 -0.54
C ARG A 78 -0.84 6.15 0.63
N VAL A 79 -1.27 5.62 1.77
CA VAL A 79 -1.37 6.35 3.03
C VAL A 79 -0.88 5.47 4.19
N LYS A 80 -0.14 6.06 5.14
CA LYS A 80 0.26 5.38 6.38
C LYS A 80 0.45 6.40 7.49
N LYS A 81 -0.04 6.12 8.70
CA LYS A 81 0.16 6.99 9.87
C LYS A 81 1.30 6.45 10.75
N GLN A 82 2.05 7.36 11.36
CA GLN A 82 2.95 7.06 12.48
C GLN A 82 2.89 8.21 13.50
N GLY A 83 2.36 7.91 14.70
CA GLY A 83 2.08 8.96 15.68
C GLY A 83 1.08 9.97 15.11
N GLU A 84 1.33 11.26 15.29
CA GLU A 84 0.44 12.32 14.80
C GLU A 84 0.65 12.71 13.33
N HIS A 85 1.47 11.97 12.59
CA HIS A 85 1.80 12.29 11.21
C HIS A 85 1.26 11.24 10.24
N LEU A 86 0.56 11.71 9.21
CA LEU A 86 0.13 10.92 8.08
C LEU A 86 1.11 11.12 6.92
N PHE A 87 1.68 10.01 6.46
CA PHE A 87 2.53 9.92 5.29
C PHE A 87 1.63 9.60 4.10
N VAL A 88 1.68 10.44 3.08
CA VAL A 88 0.77 10.37 1.93
C VAL A 88 1.58 10.42 0.66
N MET A 89 1.33 9.51 -0.26
CA MET A 89 2.11 9.36 -1.48
C MET A 89 1.21 9.51 -2.71
N SER A 90 1.58 10.39 -3.61
CA SER A 90 1.14 10.36 -5.01
C SER A 90 2.18 9.64 -5.86
N ILE A 91 1.91 9.51 -7.17
CA ILE A 91 2.89 8.94 -8.10
C ILE A 91 4.19 9.75 -8.22
N LYS A 92 4.22 11.03 -7.84
CA LYS A 92 5.39 11.91 -8.01
C LYS A 92 5.87 12.57 -6.74
N GLU A 93 4.99 12.73 -5.76
CA GLU A 93 5.26 13.53 -4.57
C GLU A 93 4.89 12.74 -3.31
N MET A 94 5.73 12.88 -2.30
CA MET A 94 5.49 12.42 -0.94
C MET A 94 5.11 13.63 -0.09
N PHE A 95 4.06 13.50 0.70
CA PHE A 95 3.62 14.47 1.70
C PHE A 95 3.72 13.89 3.09
N ILE A 96 4.02 14.75 4.05
CA ILE A 96 3.87 14.48 5.47
C ILE A 96 2.89 15.50 6.03
N VAL A 97 1.82 15.01 6.64
CA VAL A 97 0.69 15.80 7.12
C VAL A 97 0.59 15.64 8.62
N ASP A 98 0.56 16.75 9.36
CA ASP A 98 0.16 16.75 10.76
C ASP A 98 -1.36 16.53 10.85
N VAL A 99 -1.75 15.46 11.53
CA VAL A 99 -3.14 15.05 11.75
C VAL A 99 -3.50 15.00 13.25
N SER A 100 -2.75 15.71 14.10
CA SER A 100 -3.05 15.85 15.53
C SER A 100 -4.39 16.51 15.80
N ASP A 101 -4.84 17.37 14.89
CA ASP A 101 -6.20 17.93 14.84
C ASP A 101 -6.77 17.73 13.44
N LEU A 102 -7.72 16.81 13.29
CA LEU A 102 -8.37 16.52 12.01
C LEU A 102 -9.20 17.69 11.47
N THR A 103 -9.55 18.68 12.31
CA THR A 103 -10.22 19.90 11.86
C THR A 103 -9.26 20.95 11.29
N ALA A 104 -7.96 20.78 11.54
CA ALA A 104 -6.89 21.71 11.16
C ALA A 104 -5.64 20.98 10.61
N ALA A 105 -5.82 19.84 9.96
CA ALA A 105 -4.72 19.06 9.39
C ALA A 105 -3.91 19.89 8.38
N SER A 106 -2.58 19.75 8.39
CA SER A 106 -1.70 20.58 7.55
C SER A 106 -0.48 19.83 7.03
N VAL A 107 -0.06 20.15 5.81
CA VAL A 107 1.17 19.60 5.23
C VAL A 107 2.38 20.26 5.91
N VAL A 108 3.23 19.44 6.55
CA VAL A 108 4.44 19.91 7.23
C VAL A 108 5.70 19.73 6.38
N ALA A 109 5.68 18.81 5.43
CA ALA A 109 6.74 18.63 4.44
C ALA A 109 6.17 18.00 3.17
N SER A 110 6.79 18.29 2.04
CA SER A 110 6.63 17.52 0.82
C SER A 110 7.94 17.43 0.04
N PHE A 111 8.08 16.38 -0.76
CA PHE A 111 9.22 16.21 -1.65
C PHE A 111 8.88 15.31 -2.84
N GLU A 112 9.45 15.64 -3.99
CA GLU A 112 9.31 14.84 -5.21
C GLU A 112 10.36 13.73 -5.28
N TYR A 113 10.09 12.71 -6.10
CA TYR A 113 11.12 11.73 -6.45
C TYR A 113 12.26 12.39 -7.25
N LEU A 114 13.49 11.91 -7.07
CA LEU A 114 14.63 12.37 -7.87
C LEU A 114 14.52 11.94 -9.33
N GLN A 115 14.53 12.91 -10.27
CA GLN A 115 14.40 12.68 -11.72
C GLN A 115 13.01 12.09 -12.06
N ASP A 116 12.60 12.11 -13.34
CA ASP A 116 11.25 11.75 -13.82
C ASP A 116 10.85 10.28 -13.50
N HIS A 117 10.63 9.99 -12.24
CA HIS A 117 10.44 8.68 -11.65
C HIS A 117 9.12 8.65 -10.89
N PHE A 118 8.49 7.49 -10.90
CA PHE A 118 7.22 7.28 -10.21
C PHE A 118 7.41 6.50 -8.92
N PHE A 119 6.85 7.01 -7.83
CA PHE A 119 6.68 6.25 -6.59
C PHE A 119 5.67 5.12 -6.79
N LEU A 120 5.86 4.03 -6.04
CA LEU A 120 4.98 2.86 -6.05
C LEU A 120 4.51 2.49 -4.66
N ASP A 121 5.41 2.56 -3.69
CA ASP A 121 5.13 2.18 -2.31
C ASP A 121 6.12 2.84 -1.35
N PHE A 122 5.77 2.89 -0.07
CA PHE A 122 6.67 3.32 0.98
C PHE A 122 6.45 2.59 2.29
N GLU A 123 7.45 2.68 3.14
CA GLU A 123 7.42 2.15 4.49
C GLU A 123 8.09 3.14 5.44
N VAL A 124 7.37 3.52 6.49
CA VAL A 124 7.89 4.36 7.58
C VAL A 124 8.14 3.49 8.82
N VAL A 125 9.34 3.64 9.41
CA VAL A 125 9.78 2.92 10.61
C VAL A 125 10.59 3.87 11.50
N GLY A 126 9.98 4.36 12.58
CA GLY A 126 10.67 5.26 13.50
C GLY A 126 11.09 6.54 12.78
N THR A 127 12.40 6.82 12.75
CA THR A 127 12.94 8.02 12.06
C THR A 127 13.44 7.73 10.65
N ARG A 128 12.92 6.66 10.02
CA ARG A 128 13.31 6.26 8.66
C ARG A 128 12.08 6.14 7.77
N LEU A 129 12.21 6.65 6.55
CA LEU A 129 11.24 6.48 5.48
C LEU A 129 11.94 5.81 4.29
N TYR A 130 11.41 4.67 3.87
CA TYR A 130 11.86 3.93 2.72
C TYR A 130 10.82 4.09 1.62
N THR A 131 11.24 4.55 0.46
CA THR A 131 10.36 4.64 -0.71
C THR A 131 10.85 3.71 -1.78
N VAL A 132 9.94 3.24 -2.61
CA VAL A 132 10.31 2.60 -3.86
C VAL A 132 9.64 3.24 -5.07
N GLY A 133 10.43 3.32 -6.15
CA GLY A 133 9.95 3.74 -7.46
C GLY A 133 10.27 2.77 -8.59
N MET A 134 9.80 3.14 -9.79
CA MET A 134 9.85 2.27 -10.96
C MET A 134 11.24 2.04 -11.56
N ASN A 135 12.12 3.02 -11.39
CA ASN A 135 13.40 3.10 -12.07
C ASN A 135 14.52 3.14 -11.03
N THR A 136 15.77 2.97 -11.47
CA THR A 136 16.93 3.02 -10.56
C THR A 136 17.22 4.47 -10.12
N PRO A 137 17.49 4.73 -8.83
CA PRO A 137 17.52 3.76 -7.72
C PRO A 137 16.11 3.27 -7.37
N HIS A 138 15.95 1.96 -7.13
CA HIS A 138 14.62 1.42 -6.83
C HIS A 138 14.21 1.72 -5.40
N ILE A 139 15.12 1.57 -4.43
CA ILE A 139 14.86 1.94 -3.03
C ILE A 139 15.61 3.23 -2.73
N THR A 140 14.94 4.13 -2.03
CA THR A 140 15.53 5.33 -1.44
C THR A 140 15.20 5.36 0.05
N GLU A 141 16.20 5.66 0.89
CA GLU A 141 16.04 5.86 2.33
C GLU A 141 16.19 7.33 2.67
N TYR A 142 15.26 7.82 3.47
CA TYR A 142 15.25 9.16 4.04
C TYR A 142 15.36 9.09 5.57
N ASP A 143 16.18 9.96 6.15
CA ASP A 143 16.12 10.33 7.56
C ASP A 143 14.99 11.34 7.75
N ILE A 144 14.06 11.00 8.64
CA ILE A 144 12.91 11.84 9.01
C ILE A 144 12.92 12.17 10.50
N SER A 145 14.09 12.20 11.13
CA SER A 145 14.24 12.62 12.53
C SER A 145 13.77 14.07 12.74
N ASP A 146 13.95 14.91 11.72
CA ASP A 146 13.22 16.16 11.56
C ASP A 146 12.17 15.97 10.47
N ILE A 147 10.89 15.88 10.88
CA ILE A 147 9.77 15.60 9.98
C ILE A 147 9.53 16.74 8.98
N THR A 148 9.98 17.95 9.31
CA THR A 148 9.82 19.15 8.47
C THR A 148 10.90 19.24 7.38
N SER A 149 11.96 18.43 7.50
CA SER A 149 13.06 18.42 6.55
C SER A 149 13.61 17.00 6.30
N PRO A 150 12.82 16.10 5.65
CA PRO A 150 13.30 14.77 5.26
C PRO A 150 14.59 14.83 4.44
N GLN A 151 15.60 14.06 4.84
CA GLN A 151 16.91 14.04 4.17
C GLN A 151 17.18 12.67 3.55
N MET A 152 17.47 12.63 2.24
CA MET A 152 17.89 11.38 1.60
C MET A 152 19.28 10.95 2.09
N ILE A 153 19.39 9.74 2.64
CA ILE A 153 20.63 9.22 3.22
C ILE A 153 21.15 7.93 2.56
N GLY A 154 20.38 7.33 1.64
CA GLY A 154 20.83 6.13 0.95
C GLY A 154 19.93 5.72 -0.21
N THR A 155 20.50 4.95 -1.14
CA THR A 155 19.77 4.38 -2.28
C THR A 155 20.23 2.97 -2.62
N LYS A 156 19.35 2.18 -3.24
CA LYS A 156 19.65 0.84 -3.75
C LYS A 156 19.03 0.59 -5.11
N GLY A 157 19.88 0.31 -6.08
CA GLY A 157 19.50 -0.25 -7.39
C GLY A 157 19.56 -1.78 -7.40
N PHE A 158 18.79 -2.37 -8.31
CA PHE A 158 18.76 -3.81 -8.61
C PHE A 158 19.07 -4.10 -10.09
N GLY A 159 19.65 -3.14 -10.82
CA GLY A 159 19.94 -3.25 -12.25
C GLY A 159 18.68 -3.04 -13.12
N ALA A 160 18.68 -3.60 -14.33
CA ALA A 160 17.54 -3.51 -15.23
C ALA A 160 16.47 -4.55 -14.84
N VAL A 161 15.53 -4.14 -14.00
CA VAL A 161 14.42 -4.95 -13.50
C VAL A 161 13.10 -4.25 -13.74
N SER A 162 12.03 -5.02 -13.97
CA SER A 162 10.66 -4.48 -13.93
C SER A 162 10.21 -4.46 -12.46
N THR A 163 9.88 -3.29 -11.93
CA THR A 163 9.43 -3.10 -10.54
C THR A 163 7.91 -3.18 -10.40
N MET A 164 7.20 -3.72 -11.41
CA MET A 164 5.76 -3.93 -11.29
C MET A 164 5.49 -4.91 -10.15
N GLY A 165 4.82 -4.46 -9.09
CA GLY A 165 4.42 -5.32 -7.97
C GLY A 165 5.33 -5.25 -6.75
N LEU A 166 5.85 -4.07 -6.43
CA LEU A 166 6.63 -3.90 -5.23
C LEU A 166 5.73 -3.55 -4.03
N ALA A 167 5.74 -4.43 -3.04
CA ALA A 167 5.29 -4.14 -1.69
C ALA A 167 6.54 -3.98 -0.81
N LEU A 168 6.59 -2.91 -0.03
CA LEU A 168 7.53 -2.75 1.06
C LEU A 168 6.86 -3.23 2.35
N ALA A 169 7.53 -4.14 3.04
CA ALA A 169 7.22 -4.41 4.44
C ALA A 169 8.53 -4.32 5.23
N SER A 170 8.46 -3.75 6.43
CA SER A 170 9.57 -3.77 7.37
C SER A 170 9.40 -4.91 8.37
N ILE A 171 10.50 -5.59 8.70
CA ILE A 171 10.58 -6.53 9.82
C ILE A 171 11.97 -6.44 10.43
N ASP A 172 12.05 -6.11 11.73
CA ASP A 172 13.27 -6.13 12.55
C ASP A 172 14.58 -5.85 11.79
N GLY A 173 14.69 -4.67 11.20
CA GLY A 173 15.92 -4.25 10.51
C GLY A 173 16.09 -4.76 9.07
N ALA A 174 15.00 -5.17 8.39
CA ALA A 174 15.00 -5.52 6.99
C ALA A 174 13.76 -5.01 6.24
N LEU A 175 13.92 -4.75 4.94
CA LEU A 175 12.84 -4.55 3.98
C LEU A 175 12.61 -5.86 3.23
N VAL A 176 11.36 -6.25 3.09
CA VAL A 176 10.92 -7.28 2.16
C VAL A 176 10.43 -6.59 0.90
N VAL A 177 10.96 -7.02 -0.25
CA VAL A 177 10.83 -6.29 -1.51
C VAL A 177 10.57 -7.28 -2.63
N ASN A 178 9.50 -7.10 -3.43
CA ASN A 178 9.26 -7.93 -4.62
C ASN A 178 9.66 -7.15 -5.88
N ILE A 179 10.56 -7.74 -6.68
CA ILE A 179 11.09 -7.15 -7.92
C ILE A 179 11.17 -8.25 -8.97
N ASP A 180 10.51 -8.06 -10.13
CA ASP A 180 10.50 -9.02 -11.25
C ASP A 180 10.17 -10.47 -10.83
N ASP A 181 9.12 -10.63 -10.01
CA ASP A 181 8.67 -11.89 -9.40
C ASP A 181 9.71 -12.56 -8.48
N ILE A 182 10.69 -11.81 -7.99
CA ILE A 182 11.71 -12.27 -7.04
C ILE A 182 11.54 -11.52 -5.73
N LEU A 183 11.46 -12.29 -4.64
CA LEU A 183 11.46 -11.76 -3.29
C LEU A 183 12.89 -11.46 -2.83
N TYR A 184 13.17 -10.24 -2.42
CA TYR A 184 14.41 -9.83 -1.78
C TYR A 184 14.13 -9.50 -0.31
N VAL A 185 15.02 -9.94 0.58
CA VAL A 185 15.11 -9.41 1.95
C VAL A 185 16.36 -8.57 2.02
N VAL A 186 16.21 -7.29 2.35
CA VAL A 186 17.27 -6.28 2.25
C VAL A 186 17.48 -5.68 3.64
N SER A 187 18.70 -5.79 4.17
CA SER A 187 19.05 -5.22 5.48
C SER A 187 18.90 -3.70 5.49
N THR A 188 18.28 -3.16 6.54
CA THR A 188 18.30 -1.72 6.87
C THR A 188 19.28 -1.39 7.99
N ALA A 189 19.87 -2.39 8.65
CA ALA A 189 20.90 -2.18 9.66
C ALA A 189 22.10 -1.41 9.10
N GLU A 190 22.57 -0.38 9.82
CA GLU A 190 23.61 0.55 9.37
C GLU A 190 24.88 -0.15 8.88
N ALA A 191 25.35 -1.17 9.61
CA ALA A 191 26.57 -1.92 9.27
C ALA A 191 26.47 -2.73 7.97
N THR A 192 25.26 -3.05 7.52
CA THR A 192 24.99 -3.89 6.35
C THR A 192 23.92 -3.28 5.45
N LYS A 193 23.83 -1.95 5.45
CA LYS A 193 22.77 -1.21 4.78
C LYS A 193 22.64 -1.61 3.31
N PHE A 194 21.43 -1.97 2.92
CA PHE A 194 21.06 -2.49 1.60
C PHE A 194 21.79 -3.75 1.13
N LYS A 195 22.39 -4.51 2.06
CA LYS A 195 22.85 -5.86 1.78
C LYS A 195 21.63 -6.76 1.58
N VAL A 196 21.61 -7.47 0.47
CA VAL A 196 20.61 -8.52 0.22
C VAL A 196 20.93 -9.70 1.13
N LEU A 197 20.03 -10.00 2.05
CA LEU A 197 20.10 -11.11 3.00
C LEU A 197 19.53 -12.39 2.41
N TYR A 198 18.51 -12.25 1.55
CA TYR A 198 17.86 -13.37 0.88
C TYR A 198 17.37 -12.95 -0.51
N THR A 199 17.44 -13.90 -1.45
CA THR A 199 16.87 -13.79 -2.79
C THR A 199 16.04 -15.05 -3.05
N GLY A 200 14.75 -14.87 -3.32
CA GLY A 200 13.85 -15.93 -3.72
C GLY A 200 14.13 -16.43 -5.13
N GLN A 201 13.49 -17.54 -5.51
CA GLN A 201 13.49 -17.97 -6.91
C GLN A 201 12.34 -17.31 -7.66
N LYS A 202 12.59 -16.91 -8.90
CA LYS A 202 11.55 -16.41 -9.80
C LYS A 202 10.47 -17.49 -9.96
N ILE A 203 9.21 -17.15 -9.68
CA ILE A 203 8.11 -18.11 -9.82
C ILE A 203 7.92 -18.42 -11.30
N GLN A 204 8.43 -19.58 -11.74
CA GLN A 204 8.19 -20.10 -13.08
C GLN A 204 6.78 -20.70 -13.13
N VAL A 205 5.80 -19.97 -13.65
CA VAL A 205 4.50 -20.57 -13.98
C VAL A 205 4.73 -21.56 -15.10
N LYS A 206 4.78 -22.87 -14.77
CA LYS A 206 4.75 -23.92 -15.79
C LYS A 206 3.47 -23.74 -16.60
N LYS A 207 3.60 -23.22 -17.83
CA LYS A 207 2.54 -23.29 -18.84
C LYS A 207 2.10 -24.76 -18.90
N ARG A 208 0.89 -25.04 -18.44
CA ARG A 208 0.27 -26.35 -18.63
C ARG A 208 0.13 -26.51 -20.14
N LEU A 209 0.99 -27.33 -20.74
CA LEU A 209 0.84 -27.72 -22.14
C LEU A 209 -0.56 -28.31 -22.26
N THR A 210 -1.45 -27.60 -22.95
CA THR A 210 -2.69 -28.20 -23.45
C THR A 210 -2.27 -29.27 -24.43
N SER A 211 -2.18 -30.51 -23.97
CA SER A 211 -2.04 -31.65 -24.87
C SER A 211 -3.27 -31.67 -25.77
N ASN A 212 -3.05 -31.47 -27.06
CA ASN A 212 -4.05 -31.59 -28.10
C ASN A 212 -4.85 -32.88 -27.91
N ILE A 213 -6.13 -32.76 -27.59
CA ILE A 213 -7.10 -33.83 -27.80
C ILE A 213 -7.34 -33.83 -29.31
N ARG A 214 -6.81 -34.86 -30.01
CA ARG A 214 -7.25 -35.24 -31.34
C ARG A 214 -8.46 -36.15 -31.22
#